data_AF-A0A359EG65-F1
#
_entry.id   AF-A0A359EG65-F1
#
_cell.length_a   1.000
_cell.length_b   1.000
_cell.length_c   1.000
_cell.angle_alpha   90.00
_cell.angle_beta   90.00
_cell.angle_gamma   90.00
#
_symmetry.space_group_name_H-M   'P 1'
#
loop_
_entity.id
_entity.type
_entity.pdbx_description
1 polymer ?
#
loop_
_entity_poly.entity_id
_entity_poly.type
_entity_poly.pdbx_seq_one_letter_code
_entity_poly.pdbx_strand_id
1 'polypeptide(L)' 'MTTNPQTQNEACATCPMHNAAALKKLGVDMTDFDYVVALAGNPNTGKSTVFNAITGLRQHTGNWPGKT' A
#
# COMPACT_ATOMS: atom_id res chain seq x y z
N MET A 1 -1.06 21.91 28.04
CA MET A 1 -0.46 20.56 28.15
C MET A 1 -0.15 20.09 26.73
N THR A 2 1.11 20.19 26.35
CA THR A 2 1.62 19.95 25.00
C THR A 2 1.70 18.44 24.72
N THR A 3 0.88 17.89 23.82
CA THR A 3 1.05 16.51 23.37
C THR A 3 2.13 16.46 22.29
N ASN A 4 3.28 15.94 22.68
CA ASN A 4 4.48 15.76 21.87
C ASN A 4 4.20 14.75 20.72
N PRO A 5 4.43 15.10 19.43
CA PRO A 5 4.15 14.23 18.28
C PRO A 5 5.06 12.99 18.16
N GLN A 6 5.96 12.75 19.13
CA GLN A 6 6.93 11.65 19.09
C GLN A 6 6.39 10.33 19.65
N THR A 7 5.29 10.32 20.41
CA THR A 7 4.78 9.11 21.08
C THR A 7 3.93 8.19 20.19
N GLN A 8 3.67 8.56 18.94
CA GLN A 8 2.94 7.69 18.00
C GLN A 8 3.84 6.62 17.36
N ASN A 9 5.16 6.81 17.34
CA ASN A 9 6.10 5.86 16.73
C ASN A 9 6.49 4.69 17.67
N GLU A 10 6.56 4.93 18.98
CA GLU A 10 6.99 3.92 19.96
C GLU A 10 5.99 2.76 20.09
N ALA A 11 4.69 3.08 20.09
CA ALA A 11 3.63 2.07 20.15
C ALA A 11 3.59 1.19 18.89
N CYS A 12 3.94 1.75 17.73
CA CYS A 12 4.05 1.00 16.49
C CYS A 12 5.29 0.09 16.51
N ALA A 13 6.42 0.57 17.05
CA ALA A 13 7.69 -0.17 17.11
C ALA A 13 7.62 -1.47 17.94
N THR A 14 6.75 -1.56 18.95
CA THR A 14 6.59 -2.75 19.80
C THR A 14 5.37 -3.61 19.45
N CYS A 15 4.62 -3.26 18.41
CA CYS A 15 3.43 -4.02 18.01
C CYS A 15 3.82 -5.41 17.48
N PRO A 16 3.13 -6.50 17.85
CA PRO A 16 3.38 -7.83 17.28
C PRO A 16 3.26 -7.89 15.74
N MET A 17 2.49 -6.96 15.16
CA MET A 17 2.33 -6.80 13.71
C MET A 17 3.49 -6.02 13.07
N HIS A 18 4.28 -5.29 13.85
CA HIS A 18 5.48 -4.58 13.39
C HIS A 18 6.69 -5.53 13.35
N ASN A 19 6.55 -6.63 12.61
CA ASN A 19 7.65 -7.55 12.37
C ASN A 19 8.24 -7.28 10.98
N ALA A 20 9.01 -6.20 10.87
CA ALA A 20 9.67 -5.81 9.63
C ALA A 20 10.60 -6.92 9.08
N ALA A 21 11.17 -7.74 9.96
CA ALA A 21 12.01 -8.88 9.58
C ALA A 21 11.23 -10.05 8.94
N ALA A 22 9.93 -10.17 9.23
CA ALA A 22 9.05 -11.18 8.63
C ALA A 22 8.39 -10.71 7.31
N LEU A 23 8.57 -9.45 6.92
CA LEU A 23 8.04 -8.94 5.65
C LEU A 23 8.91 -9.46 4.49
N LYS A 24 8.45 -10.54 3.86
CA LYS A 24 9.06 -11.04 2.62
C LYS A 24 8.77 -10.05 1.49
N LYS A 25 9.80 -9.38 0.96
CA LYS A 25 9.67 -8.62 -0.30
C LYS A 25 9.25 -9.60 -1.39
N LEU A 26 8.04 -9.43 -1.94
CA LEU A 26 7.44 -10.33 -2.93
C LEU A 26 8.06 -10.21 -4.34
N GLY A 27 9.35 -9.87 -4.45
CA GLY A 27 10.04 -9.79 -5.74
C GLY A 27 9.59 -8.63 -6.63
N VAL A 28 9.00 -7.58 -6.06
CA VAL A 28 8.69 -6.35 -6.78
C VAL A 28 9.97 -5.52 -6.88
N ASP A 29 10.43 -5.30 -8.11
CA ASP A 29 11.52 -4.34 -8.36
C ASP A 29 10.99 -2.92 -8.15
N MET A 30 11.67 -2.17 -7.30
CA MET A 30 11.28 -0.81 -6.89
C MET A 30 12.35 0.22 -7.27
N THR A 31 13.33 -0.13 -8.11
CA THR A 31 14.40 0.81 -8.49
C THR A 31 13.89 2.06 -9.20
N ASP A 32 12.78 1.91 -9.94
CA ASP A 32 12.26 2.96 -10.82
C ASP A 32 11.08 3.74 -10.22
N PHE A 33 10.61 3.37 -9.02
CA PHE A 33 9.43 3.96 -8.39
C PHE A 33 9.68 4.32 -6.92
N ASP A 34 9.43 5.58 -6.55
CA ASP A 34 9.60 6.05 -5.17
C ASP A 34 8.61 5.41 -4.19
N TYR A 35 7.39 5.08 -4.67
CA TYR A 35 6.31 4.55 -3.83
C TYR A 35 5.46 3.52 -4.57
N VAL A 36 5.06 2.47 -3.84
CA VAL A 36 4.07 1.48 -4.30
C VAL A 36 2.87 1.54 -3.36
N VAL A 37 1.69 1.81 -3.94
CA VAL A 37 0.45 2.02 -3.18
C VAL A 37 -0.60 1.00 -3.63
N ALA A 38 -1.18 0.27 -2.67
CA ALA A 38 -2.31 -0.61 -2.92
C ALA A 38 -3.64 0.13 -2.72
N LEU A 39 -4.54 0.07 -3.69
CA LEU A 39 -5.89 0.63 -3.61
C LEU A 39 -6.91 -0.48 -3.31
N ALA A 40 -7.54 -0.42 -2.14
CA ALA A 40 -8.55 -1.39 -1.71
C ALA A 40 -9.80 -0.70 -1.13
N GLY A 41 -10.94 -1.39 -1.13
CA GLY A 41 -12.20 -0.87 -0.58
C GLY A 41 -13.44 -1.57 -1.13
N ASN A 42 -14.59 -1.33 -0.49
CA ASN A 42 -15.86 -2.03 -0.76
C ASN A 42 -16.34 -1.86 -2.21
N PRO A 43 -17.17 -2.76 -2.75
CA PRO A 43 -17.80 -2.58 -4.06
C PRO A 43 -18.49 -1.21 -4.17
N ASN A 44 -18.45 -0.60 -5.36
CA ASN A 44 -19.15 0.67 -5.69
C ASN A 44 -18.72 1.93 -4.90
N THR A 45 -17.55 1.92 -4.27
CA THR A 45 -17.00 3.08 -3.53
C THR A 45 -16.15 4.04 -4.37
N GLY A 46 -16.15 3.89 -5.71
CA GLY A 46 -15.41 4.79 -6.61
C GLY A 46 -13.91 4.49 -6.77
N LYS A 47 -13.43 3.30 -6.36
CA LYS A 47 -12.02 2.89 -6.55
C LYS A 47 -11.55 3.03 -7.99
N SER A 48 -12.35 2.60 -8.96
CA SER A 48 -12.01 2.70 -10.38
C SER A 48 -11.93 4.17 -10.83
N THR A 49 -12.76 5.05 -10.27
CA THR A 49 -12.72 6.49 -10.55
C THR A 49 -11.40 7.09 -10.09
N VAL A 50 -10.98 6.78 -8.86
CA VAL A 50 -9.71 7.25 -8.30
C VAL A 50 -8.52 6.65 -9.06
N PHE A 51 -8.54 5.35 -9.34
CA PHE A 51 -7.51 4.68 -10.12
C PHE A 51 -7.32 5.37 -11.48
N ASN A 52 -8.39 5.52 -12.25
CA ASN A 52 -8.35 6.14 -13.58
C ASN A 52 -7.90 7.60 -13.54
N ALA A 53 -8.29 8.36 -12.52
CA ALA A 53 -7.87 9.75 -12.36
C ALA A 53 -6.37 9.88 -12.11
N ILE A 54 -5.77 8.92 -11.40
CA ILE A 54 -4.35 8.92 -11.04
C ILE A 54 -3.48 8.31 -12.14
N THR A 55 -3.91 7.22 -12.77
CA THR A 55 -3.12 6.53 -13.81
C THR A 55 -3.32 7.11 -15.21
N GLY A 56 -4.46 7.75 -15.48
CA GLY A 56 -4.82 8.20 -16.83
C GLY A 56 -4.73 7.05 -17.83
N LEU A 57 -3.88 7.21 -18.86
CA LEU A 57 -3.65 6.18 -19.89
C LEU A 57 -2.53 5.18 -19.57
N ARG A 58 -1.76 5.39 -18.48
CA ARG A 58 -0.63 4.53 -18.10
C ARG A 58 -1.09 3.38 -17.21
N GLN A 59 -2.02 2.59 -17.71
CA GLN A 59 -2.60 1.45 -17.00
C GLN A 59 -2.15 0.14 -17.66
N HIS A 60 -1.66 -0.79 -16.84
CA HIS A 60 -1.39 -2.16 -17.26
C HIS A 60 -2.40 -3.07 -16.55
N THR A 61 -3.22 -3.78 -17.33
CA THR A 61 -4.21 -4.73 -16.83
C THR A 61 -3.66 -6.14 -16.98
N GLY A 62 -3.79 -6.96 -15.93
CA GLY A 62 -3.41 -8.36 -15.95
C GLY A 62 -4.28 -9.17 -14.99
N ASN A 63 -4.31 -10.48 -15.18
CA ASN A 63 -5.02 -11.40 -14.29
C ASN A 63 -4.11 -11.91 -13.18
N TRP A 64 -4.71 -12.20 -12.03
CA TRP A 64 -3.99 -12.87 -10.96
C TRP A 64 -3.66 -14.32 -11.36
N PRO A 65 -2.43 -14.80 -11.09
CA PRO A 65 -2.05 -16.16 -11.43
C PRO A 65 -2.98 -17.18 -10.76
N GLY A 66 -3.56 -18.08 -11.56
CA GLY A 66 -4.46 -19.13 -11.07
C GLY A 66 -5.89 -18.70 -10.78
N LYS A 67 -6.31 -17.48 -11.15
CA LYS A 67 -7.72 -17.07 -11.12
C LYS A 67 -8.14 -16.41 -12.44
N THR A 68 -9.39 -16.64 -12.83
CA THR A 68 -10.07 -15.89 -13.90
C THR A 68 -10.63 -14.59 -13.37
#